data_AF-A0A0F9S1G1-F1
#
_entry.id   AF-A0A0F9S1G1-F1
#
_cell.length_a   1.000
_cell.length_b   1.000
_cell.length_c   1.000
_cell.angle_alpha   90.00
_cell.angle_beta   90.00
_cell.angle_gamma   90.00
#
_symmetry.space_group_name_H-M   'P 1'
#
loop_
_entity.id
_entity.type
_entity.pdbx_description
1 polymer ?
#
loop_
_entity_poly.entity_id
_entity_poly.type
_entity_poly.pdbx_seq_one_letter_code
_entity_poly.pdbx_strand_id
1 'polypeptide(L)'
;MKLTRTERGWGAHHILGSRCRFRRNTLLEFDDIKIVVSTVGLAENLARKDQAVTPEELFDPVAGLGSYFETMAFHALSEDNRYHDIDVCRSVSFESPCHIAEIDADDKANDMHERVVTELGTRLVQGMRL
;
A
#
# COMPACT_ATOMS: atom_id res chain seq x y z
N MET A 1 -24.10 2.47 -10.07
CA MET A 1 -22.88 3.29 -10.10
C MET A 1 -21.69 2.46 -10.57
N LYS A 2 -20.57 3.09 -10.94
CA LYS A 2 -19.39 2.42 -11.50
C LYS A 2 -18.21 2.58 -10.55
N LEU A 3 -17.59 1.47 -10.15
CA LEU A 3 -16.31 1.48 -9.44
C LEU A 3 -15.22 2.06 -10.36
N THR A 4 -14.56 3.11 -9.90
CA THR A 4 -13.41 3.70 -10.59
C THR A 4 -12.13 3.31 -9.86
N ARG A 5 -11.10 2.96 -10.62
CA ARG A 5 -9.76 2.65 -10.12
C ARG A 5 -8.77 3.63 -10.74
N THR A 6 -8.00 4.30 -9.90
CA THR A 6 -7.00 5.29 -10.33
C THR A 6 -5.65 4.96 -9.70
N GLU A 7 -4.68 4.55 -10.50
CA GLU A 7 -3.30 4.30 -10.04
C GLU A 7 -2.58 5.62 -9.72
N ARG A 8 -1.74 5.59 -8.67
CA ARG A 8 -1.06 6.75 -8.10
C ARG A 8 0.40 6.45 -7.76
N GLY A 9 1.26 7.42 -8.04
CA GLY A 9 2.73 7.26 -7.97
C GLY A 9 3.37 7.55 -6.61
N TRP A 10 2.64 8.06 -5.61
CA TRP A 10 3.18 8.38 -4.29
C TRP A 10 2.68 7.40 -3.23
N GLY A 11 3.57 6.91 -2.37
CA GLY A 11 3.22 6.07 -1.22
C GLY A 11 2.30 6.82 -0.27
N ALA A 12 1.18 6.20 0.09
CA ALA A 12 0.18 6.82 0.94
C ALA A 12 0.42 6.51 2.43
N HIS A 13 0.99 5.34 2.74
CA HIS A 13 1.34 4.94 4.12
C HIS A 13 2.84 4.69 4.24
N HIS A 14 3.33 4.69 5.50
CA HIS A 14 4.72 4.57 5.91
C HIS A 14 5.53 5.89 5.91
N ILE A 15 5.93 6.34 7.11
CA ILE A 15 6.66 7.60 7.34
C ILE A 15 8.00 7.67 6.63
N LEU A 16 8.59 6.51 6.30
CA LEU A 16 9.83 6.39 5.52
C LEU A 16 9.56 5.97 4.07
N GLY A 17 8.36 6.21 3.54
CA GLY A 17 7.99 5.89 2.15
C GLY A 17 8.97 6.46 1.12
N SER A 18 9.62 7.58 1.41
CA SER A 18 10.69 8.16 0.58
C SER A 18 11.91 7.25 0.39
N ARG A 19 12.15 6.30 1.30
CA ARG A 19 13.23 5.29 1.22
C ARG A 19 12.81 4.01 0.52
N CYS A 20 11.51 3.79 0.33
CA CYS A 20 10.99 2.57 -0.30
C CYS A 20 11.28 2.61 -1.80
N ARG A 21 11.94 1.59 -2.34
CA ARG A 21 12.13 1.46 -3.80
C ARG A 21 10.85 1.00 -4.50
N PHE A 22 10.03 0.21 -3.83
CA PHE A 22 8.72 -0.21 -4.33
C PHE A 22 7.61 0.67 -3.73
N ARG A 23 6.77 1.23 -4.59
CA ARG A 23 5.57 2.00 -4.20
C ARG A 23 4.48 1.76 -5.22
N ARG A 24 3.30 1.39 -4.75
CA ARG A 24 2.13 1.26 -5.60
C ARG A 24 0.88 1.66 -4.84
N ASN A 25 0.04 2.49 -5.46
CA ASN A 25 -1.12 3.04 -4.78
C ASN A 25 -2.29 3.12 -5.74
N THR A 26 -3.47 2.73 -5.29
CA THR A 26 -4.69 2.74 -6.07
C THR A 26 -5.78 3.41 -5.27
N LEU A 27 -6.40 4.42 -5.86
CA LEU A 27 -7.62 5.02 -5.35
C LEU A 27 -8.81 4.26 -5.94
N LEU A 28 -9.63 3.68 -5.06
CA LEU A 28 -10.94 3.12 -5.35
C LEU A 28 -12.01 4.17 -5.05
N GLU A 29 -12.85 4.46 -6.04
CA GLU A 29 -13.95 5.40 -5.89
C GLU A 29 -15.27 4.72 -6.25
N PHE A 30 -16.21 4.74 -5.29
CA PHE A 30 -17.58 4.28 -5.49
C PHE A 30 -18.50 5.18 -4.67
N ASP A 31 -19.38 5.90 -5.35
CA ASP A 31 -20.26 6.92 -4.77
C ASP A 31 -19.47 8.01 -4.03
N ASP A 32 -19.76 8.23 -2.76
CA ASP A 32 -19.05 9.18 -1.88
C ASP A 32 -17.85 8.53 -1.15
N ILE A 33 -17.64 7.23 -1.34
CA ILE A 33 -16.57 6.48 -0.68
C ILE A 33 -15.31 6.48 -1.55
N LYS A 34 -14.20 6.90 -0.94
CA LYS A 34 -12.86 6.90 -1.51
C LYS A 34 -11.92 6.11 -0.62
N ILE A 35 -11.39 4.99 -1.13
CA ILE A 35 -10.44 4.14 -0.42
C ILE A 35 -9.10 4.17 -1.14
N VAL A 36 -8.03 4.45 -0.41
CA VAL A 36 -6.67 4.36 -0.92
C VAL A 36 -6.09 3.03 -0.47
N VAL A 37 -5.73 2.19 -1.44
CA VAL A 37 -4.91 0.99 -1.23
C VAL A 37 -3.48 1.37 -1.51
N SER A 38 -2.58 1.05 -0.62
CA SER A 38 -1.18 1.49 -0.67
C SER A 38 -0.28 0.32 -0.37
N THR A 39 0.72 0.10 -1.21
CA THR A 39 1.76 -0.90 -1.02
C THR A 39 3.12 -0.23 -1.06
N VAL A 40 3.93 -0.51 -0.06
CA VAL A 40 5.32 -0.05 0.03
C VAL A 40 6.24 -1.25 0.23
N GLY A 41 7.49 -1.14 -0.22
CA GLY A 41 8.47 -2.17 0.05
C GLY A 41 9.89 -1.74 -0.29
N LEU A 42 10.84 -2.60 0.09
CA LEU A 42 12.27 -2.39 -0.12
C LEU A 42 12.72 -1.03 0.44
N ALA A 43 12.44 -0.77 1.72
CA ALA A 43 12.92 0.43 2.39
C ALA A 43 14.44 0.39 2.52
N GLU A 44 15.14 1.29 1.84
CA GLU A 44 16.60 1.32 1.87
C GLU A 44 17.14 1.61 3.27
N ASN A 45 18.04 0.75 3.73
CA ASN A 45 18.88 1.02 4.89
C ASN A 45 19.95 2.05 4.51
N LEU A 46 19.70 3.33 4.84
CA LEU A 46 20.57 4.43 4.44
C LEU A 46 21.99 4.35 5.04
N ALA A 47 22.19 3.60 6.13
CA ALA A 47 23.52 3.40 6.70
C ALA A 47 24.38 2.42 5.88
N ARG A 48 23.75 1.58 5.05
CA ARG A 48 24.40 0.50 4.29
C ARG A 48 24.27 0.62 2.77
N LYS A 49 23.45 1.56 2.27
CA LYS A 49 23.09 1.71 0.84
C LYS A 49 24.26 1.67 -0.16
N ASP A 50 25.40 2.23 0.21
CA ASP A 50 26.59 2.33 -0.66
C ASP A 50 27.70 1.32 -0.29
N GLN A 51 27.40 0.36 0.58
CA GLN A 51 28.32 -0.70 0.99
C GLN A 51 28.03 -1.98 0.20
N ALA A 52 29.06 -2.80 -0.04
CA ALA A 52 28.89 -4.14 -0.57
C ALA A 52 28.37 -5.06 0.55
N VAL A 53 27.06 -5.13 0.69
CA VAL A 53 26.34 -5.90 1.72
C VAL A 53 25.33 -6.85 1.08
N THR A 54 24.78 -7.79 1.85
CA THR A 54 23.71 -8.67 1.34
C THR A 54 22.40 -7.89 1.14
N PRO A 55 21.45 -8.38 0.33
CA PRO A 55 20.14 -7.73 0.18
C PRO A 55 19.40 -7.54 1.52
N GLU A 56 19.50 -8.48 2.45
CA GLU A 56 18.90 -8.41 3.80
C GLU A 56 19.51 -7.30 4.66
N GLU A 57 20.76 -6.93 4.40
CA GLU A 57 21.43 -5.80 5.06
C GLU A 57 21.19 -4.46 4.34
N LEU A 58 20.78 -4.52 3.07
CA LEU A 58 20.50 -3.34 2.25
C LEU A 58 19.12 -2.74 2.51
N PHE A 59 18.17 -3.55 3.00
CA PHE A 59 16.79 -3.13 3.21
C PHE A 59 16.36 -3.31 4.67
N ASP A 60 15.67 -2.30 5.19
CA ASP A 60 14.96 -2.39 6.46
C ASP A 60 13.56 -3.01 6.21
N PRO A 61 13.05 -3.85 7.14
CA PRO A 61 11.66 -4.27 7.11
C PRO A 61 10.72 -3.06 7.17
N VAL A 62 9.67 -3.06 6.34
CA VAL A 62 8.67 -1.97 6.27
C VAL A 62 7.51 -2.16 7.24
N ALA A 63 7.36 -3.37 7.78
CA ALA A 63 6.30 -3.74 8.70
C ALA A 63 6.81 -4.64 9.84
N GLY A 64 5.92 -4.94 10.78
CA GLY A 64 6.16 -5.98 11.79
C GLY A 64 6.46 -7.35 11.15
N LEU A 65 7.11 -8.23 11.91
CA LEU A 65 7.42 -9.62 11.52
C LEU A 65 8.52 -9.80 10.45
N GLY A 66 9.31 -8.77 10.17
CA GLY A 66 10.43 -8.89 9.20
C GLY A 66 9.99 -8.85 7.74
N SER A 67 8.84 -8.21 7.46
CA SER A 67 8.33 -8.09 6.11
C SER A 67 8.99 -6.95 5.33
N TYR A 68 9.38 -7.19 4.09
CA TYR A 68 9.99 -6.20 3.19
C TYR A 68 8.99 -5.52 2.25
N PHE A 69 7.75 -6.04 2.18
CA PHE A 69 6.63 -5.39 1.52
C PHE A 69 5.41 -5.42 2.43
N GLU A 70 4.60 -4.36 2.38
CA GLU A 70 3.35 -4.23 3.12
C GLU A 70 2.30 -3.54 2.25
N THR A 71 1.06 -4.02 2.34
CA THR A 71 -0.13 -3.35 1.80
C THR A 71 -1.05 -2.94 2.93
N MET A 72 -1.51 -1.69 2.91
CA MET A 72 -2.53 -1.17 3.81
C MET A 72 -3.61 -0.44 3.01
N ALA A 73 -4.78 -0.25 3.63
CA ALA A 73 -5.89 0.49 3.04
C ALA A 73 -6.49 1.48 4.04
N PHE A 74 -6.89 2.64 3.55
CA PHE A 74 -7.45 3.73 4.36
C PHE A 74 -8.57 4.43 3.60
N HIS A 75 -9.50 5.04 4.32
CA HIS A 75 -10.36 6.08 3.73
C HIS A 75 -9.51 7.28 3.33
N ALA A 76 -9.88 7.97 2.25
CA ALA A 76 -9.30 9.27 1.94
C ALA A 76 -9.84 10.36 2.88
N LEU A 77 -9.03 11.39 3.15
CA LEU A 77 -9.46 12.60 3.85
C LEU A 77 -10.63 13.25 3.11
N SER A 78 -11.72 13.53 3.81
CA SER A 78 -12.95 14.04 3.20
C SER A 78 -12.81 15.49 2.73
N GLU A 79 -11.92 16.26 3.36
CA GLU A 79 -11.57 17.63 2.97
C GLU A 79 -10.58 17.73 1.80
N ASP A 80 -9.84 16.65 1.50
CA ASP A 80 -8.88 16.64 0.41
C ASP A 80 -9.53 16.23 -0.92
N ASN A 81 -9.89 17.25 -1.71
CA ASN A 81 -10.53 17.06 -3.00
C ASN A 81 -9.55 16.98 -4.18
N ARG A 82 -8.24 17.06 -3.94
CA ARG A 82 -7.24 17.09 -5.03
C ARG A 82 -6.33 15.88 -4.98
N TYR A 83 -5.71 15.63 -3.83
CA TYR A 83 -4.75 14.56 -3.67
C TYR A 83 -5.34 13.34 -3.00
N HIS A 84 -6.55 13.41 -2.44
CA HIS A 84 -7.21 12.33 -1.70
C HIS A 84 -6.20 11.55 -0.85
N ASP A 85 -5.47 12.26 0.00
CA ASP A 85 -4.50 11.65 0.91
C ASP A 85 -5.21 10.80 1.96
N ILE A 86 -4.49 9.91 2.65
CA ILE A 86 -5.11 8.97 3.58
C ILE A 86 -5.52 9.63 4.88
N ASP A 87 -6.67 9.21 5.40
CA ASP A 87 -7.03 9.39 6.79
C ASP A 87 -6.42 8.23 7.60
N VAL A 88 -5.26 8.48 8.21
CA VAL A 88 -4.53 7.49 9.03
C VAL A 88 -5.34 6.97 10.22
N CYS A 89 -6.39 7.67 10.64
CA CYS A 89 -7.29 7.24 11.72
C CYS A 89 -8.40 6.30 11.22
N ARG A 90 -8.55 6.13 9.90
CA ARG A 90 -9.63 5.35 9.27
C ARG A 90 -9.06 4.25 8.37
N SER A 91 -8.27 3.36 8.96
CA SER A 91 -7.80 2.15 8.30
C SER A 91 -8.97 1.22 7.93
N VAL A 92 -8.88 0.58 6.78
CA VAL A 92 -9.85 -0.42 6.29
C VAL A 92 -9.23 -1.80 6.41
N SER A 93 -9.89 -2.69 7.15
CA SER A 93 -9.49 -4.09 7.28
C SER A 93 -9.89 -4.91 6.04
N PHE A 94 -9.08 -5.90 5.70
CA PHE A 94 -9.30 -6.84 4.59
C PHE A 94 -8.65 -8.19 4.91
N GLU A 95 -9.04 -9.23 4.17
CA GLU A 95 -8.61 -10.62 4.42
C GLU A 95 -7.46 -11.07 3.51
N SER A 96 -7.27 -10.39 2.39
CA SER A 96 -6.17 -10.67 1.46
C SER A 96 -4.81 -10.56 2.17
N PRO A 97 -3.82 -11.41 1.82
CA PRO A 97 -2.46 -11.28 2.32
C PRO A 97 -1.93 -9.87 2.11
N CYS A 98 -1.24 -9.33 3.12
CA CYS A 98 -0.85 -7.92 3.17
C CYS A 98 0.64 -7.69 3.41
N HIS A 99 1.44 -8.75 3.54
CA HIS A 99 2.87 -8.63 3.82
C HIS A 99 3.67 -9.74 3.14
N ILE A 100 4.91 -9.42 2.77
CA ILE A 100 5.86 -10.36 2.16
C ILE A 100 7.23 -10.19 2.83
N ALA A 101 7.80 -11.28 3.33
CA ALA A 101 9.11 -11.32 4.00
C ALA A 101 10.27 -11.69 3.06
N GLU A 102 9.99 -11.87 1.78
CA GLU A 102 10.97 -12.16 0.74
C GLU A 102 11.45 -10.85 0.10
N ILE A 103 12.76 -10.74 -0.13
CA ILE A 103 13.39 -9.67 -0.92
C ILE A 103 13.37 -10.09 -2.39
N ASP A 104 13.34 -9.13 -3.32
CA ASP A 104 13.23 -9.38 -4.77
C ASP A 104 11.89 -10.04 -5.17
N ALA A 105 10.80 -9.56 -4.54
CA ALA A 105 9.45 -10.08 -4.67
C ALA A 105 8.47 -9.03 -5.23
N ASP A 106 8.95 -8.11 -6.08
CA ASP A 106 8.18 -7.00 -6.65
C ASP A 106 6.96 -7.48 -7.46
N ASP A 107 7.07 -8.61 -8.14
CA ASP A 107 5.98 -9.29 -8.85
C ASP A 107 4.90 -9.78 -7.87
N LYS A 108 5.31 -10.46 -6.80
CA LYS A 108 4.41 -10.92 -5.74
C LYS A 108 3.77 -9.76 -5.00
N ALA A 109 4.50 -8.66 -4.81
CA ALA A 109 3.98 -7.43 -4.20
C ALA A 109 2.90 -6.77 -5.08
N ASN A 110 3.05 -6.81 -6.40
CA ASN A 110 2.00 -6.38 -7.33
C ASN A 110 0.75 -7.27 -7.24
N ASP A 111 0.91 -8.59 -7.19
CA ASP A 111 -0.21 -9.51 -7.03
C ASP A 111 -0.91 -9.34 -5.68
N MET A 112 -0.14 -9.14 -4.61
CA MET A 112 -0.64 -8.81 -3.26
C MET A 112 -1.50 -7.55 -3.31
N HIS A 113 -1.01 -6.49 -3.94
CA HIS A 113 -1.75 -5.23 -4.11
C HIS A 113 -3.07 -5.44 -4.87
N GLU A 114 -3.03 -6.13 -6.02
CA GLU A 114 -4.22 -6.37 -6.85
C GLU A 114 -5.30 -7.20 -6.15
N ARG A 115 -4.90 -8.14 -5.29
CA ARG A 115 -5.84 -8.91 -4.47
C ARG A 115 -6.61 -8.00 -3.51
N VAL A 116 -5.92 -7.10 -2.82
CA VAL A 116 -6.55 -6.13 -1.90
C VAL A 116 -7.46 -5.16 -2.66
N VAL A 117 -7.00 -4.61 -3.79
CA VAL A 117 -7.79 -3.73 -4.66
C VAL A 117 -9.07 -4.44 -5.15
N THR A 118 -8.96 -5.71 -5.54
CA THR A 118 -10.09 -6.50 -6.02
C THR A 118 -11.07 -6.85 -4.90
N GLU A 119 -10.56 -7.25 -3.73
CA GLU A 119 -11.39 -7.52 -2.55
C GLU A 119 -12.19 -6.28 -2.14
N LEU A 120 -11.51 -5.15 -1.90
CA LEU A 120 -12.16 -3.92 -1.45
C LEU A 120 -13.09 -3.34 -2.52
N GLY A 121 -12.71 -3.42 -3.79
CA GLY A 121 -13.59 -3.05 -4.90
C GLY A 121 -14.87 -3.88 -4.94
N THR A 122 -14.77 -5.19 -4.68
CA THR A 122 -15.94 -6.09 -4.61
C THR A 122 -16.83 -5.73 -3.42
N ARG A 123 -16.24 -5.50 -2.24
CA ARG A 123 -16.95 -5.12 -1.02
C ARG A 123 -17.71 -3.80 -1.17
N LEU A 124 -17.10 -2.79 -1.81
CA LEU A 124 -17.75 -1.52 -2.14
C LEU A 124 -18.99 -1.72 -3.01
N VAL A 125 -18.86 -2.46 -4.11
CA VAL A 125 -19.98 -2.72 -5.04
C VAL A 125 -21.10 -3.51 -4.38
N GLN A 126 -20.79 -4.38 -3.42
CA GLN A 126 -21.77 -5.14 -2.64
C GLN A 126 -22.41 -4.34 -1.50
N GLY A 127 -22.01 -3.07 -1.29
CA GLY A 127 -22.53 -2.22 -0.22
C GLY A 127 -22.07 -2.65 1.18
N MET A 128 -20.96 -3.39 1.28
CA MET A 128 -20.39 -3.76 2.57
C MET A 128 -19.75 -2.54 3.24
N ARG A 129 -19.86 -2.47 4.56
CA ARG A 129 -19.24 -1.40 5.35
C ARG A 129 -17.71 -1.62 5.40
N LEU A 130 -16.96 -0.60 5.00
CA LEU A 130 -15.50 -0.52 5.02
C LEU A 130 -15.01 0.47 6.09
#